data_AF-A0A2H6ENH5-F1
#
_entry.id   AF-A0A2H6ENH5-F1
#
_cell.length_a   1.000
_cell.length_b   1.000
_cell.length_c   1.000
_cell.angle_alpha   90.00
_cell.angle_beta   90.00
_cell.angle_gamma   90.00
#
_symmetry.space_group_name_H-M   'P 1'
#
loop_
_entity.id
_entity.type
_entity.pdbx_description
1 polymer ?
#
loop_
_entity_poly.entity_id
_entity_poly.type
_entity_poly.pdbx_seq_one_letter_code
_entity_poly.pdbx_strand_id
1 'polypeptide(L)'
;MFTEPSEGYHGLVFNDVFGKGSQFGNIAFIIRARVEGLRDFGACVSPFNSFLFLQGLETLSLRIERHNSNALTLANWLNNHSAVDWVWYPGLINHQSHNNAKKYLRSGFYGSMLSFGIKGGLESGKKFINKVKLASLLANVGDAKTLVIHPASTTHQQLSDEDQKVSGVLPEAIRVSVGIEHIDDIINDFEQALNGKL
;
A
#
# COMPACT_ATOMS: atom_id res chain seq x y z
N MET A 1 -15.93 -3.40 29.48
CA MET A 1 -16.52 -3.23 28.12
C MET A 1 -17.31 -4.46 27.63
N PHE A 2 -16.70 -5.63 27.31
CA PHE A 2 -17.47 -6.80 26.80
C PHE A 2 -18.13 -7.65 27.90
N THR A 3 -17.69 -7.48 29.15
CA THR A 3 -18.07 -8.25 30.33
C THR A 3 -19.04 -7.50 31.25
N GLU A 4 -19.55 -6.35 30.80
CA GLU A 4 -20.48 -5.52 31.54
C GLU A 4 -21.80 -5.42 30.76
N PRO A 5 -22.94 -5.19 31.45
CA PRO A 5 -24.22 -5.00 30.80
C PRO A 5 -24.21 -3.81 29.81
N SER A 6 -24.62 -4.04 28.57
CA SER A 6 -24.80 -2.96 27.57
C SER A 6 -26.18 -2.33 27.69
N GLU A 7 -26.24 -1.04 28.01
CA GLU A 7 -27.51 -0.28 28.09
C GLU A 7 -28.26 -0.28 26.75
N GLY A 8 -27.54 -0.08 25.64
CA GLY A 8 -28.09 -0.08 24.28
C GLY A 8 -28.62 -1.43 23.80
N TYR A 9 -28.43 -2.48 24.60
CA TYR A 9 -28.91 -3.84 24.38
C TYR A 9 -29.60 -4.42 25.62
N HIS A 10 -30.27 -3.58 26.41
CA HIS A 10 -31.11 -3.98 27.55
C HIS A 10 -30.39 -4.82 28.60
N GLY A 11 -29.13 -4.47 28.89
CA GLY A 11 -28.31 -5.16 29.90
C GLY A 11 -27.60 -6.41 29.37
N LEU A 12 -27.65 -6.67 28.06
CA LEU A 12 -26.90 -7.76 27.44
C LEU A 12 -25.41 -7.67 27.78
N VAL A 13 -24.84 -8.76 28.30
CA VAL A 13 -23.39 -8.93 28.44
C VAL A 13 -22.86 -9.68 27.22
N PHE A 14 -22.18 -8.97 26.32
CA PHE A 14 -21.71 -9.53 25.04
C PHE A 14 -20.81 -10.76 25.20
N ASN A 15 -19.97 -10.80 26.24
CA ASN A 15 -19.09 -11.94 26.50
C ASN A 15 -19.87 -13.19 26.92
N ASP A 16 -21.00 -13.04 27.61
CA ASP A 16 -21.80 -14.17 28.07
C ASP A 16 -22.53 -14.83 26.90
N VAL A 17 -22.99 -14.02 25.94
CA VAL A 17 -23.79 -14.50 24.79
C VAL A 17 -22.94 -14.84 23.56
N PHE A 18 -21.83 -14.14 23.33
CA PHE A 18 -21.00 -14.24 22.12
C PHE A 18 -19.51 -14.52 22.41
N GLY A 19 -19.14 -14.80 23.65
CA GLY A 19 -17.76 -15.10 24.04
C GLY A 19 -17.31 -16.53 23.69
N LYS A 20 -16.10 -16.89 24.14
CA LYS A 20 -15.40 -18.14 23.80
C LYS A 20 -16.19 -19.43 24.03
N GLY A 21 -17.09 -19.45 25.02
CA GLY A 21 -17.93 -20.61 25.35
C GLY A 21 -19.32 -20.60 24.73
N SER A 22 -19.66 -19.60 23.91
CA SER A 22 -20.99 -19.50 23.32
C SER A 22 -21.19 -20.50 22.18
N GLN A 23 -22.45 -20.85 21.92
CA GLN A 23 -22.84 -21.68 20.76
C GLN A 23 -22.50 -21.04 19.40
N PHE A 24 -22.17 -19.75 19.38
CA PHE A 24 -21.80 -19.00 18.18
C PHE A 24 -20.28 -18.83 18.01
N GLY A 25 -19.48 -19.38 18.94
CA GLY A 25 -18.04 -19.16 19.00
C GLY A 25 -17.64 -17.82 19.61
N ASN A 26 -16.34 -17.50 19.58
CA ASN A 26 -15.78 -16.27 20.17
C ASN A 26 -15.96 -15.06 19.23
N ILE A 27 -17.20 -14.59 19.05
CA ILE A 27 -17.57 -13.54 18.07
C ILE A 27 -18.04 -12.23 18.71
N ALA A 28 -17.94 -12.07 20.03
CA ALA A 28 -18.40 -10.89 20.76
C ALA A 28 -17.86 -9.57 20.18
N PHE A 29 -16.60 -9.55 19.75
CA PHE A 29 -15.98 -8.38 19.14
C PHE A 29 -16.68 -7.96 17.84
N ILE A 30 -16.82 -8.87 16.87
CA ILE A 30 -17.37 -8.53 15.54
C ILE A 30 -18.86 -8.21 15.60
N ILE A 31 -19.61 -8.84 16.51
CA ILE A 31 -21.01 -8.50 16.75
C ILE A 31 -21.09 -7.08 17.30
N ARG A 32 -20.39 -6.76 18.38
CA ARG A 32 -20.42 -5.42 18.96
C ARG A 32 -19.97 -4.34 17.98
N ALA A 33 -18.90 -4.60 17.20
CA ALA A 33 -18.45 -3.69 16.15
C ALA A 33 -19.55 -3.38 15.11
N ARG A 34 -20.43 -4.33 14.82
CA ARG A 34 -21.57 -4.15 13.92
C ARG A 34 -22.76 -3.46 14.60
N VAL A 35 -23.12 -3.91 15.80
CA VAL A 35 -24.40 -3.56 16.39
C VAL A 35 -24.34 -2.29 17.25
N GLU A 36 -23.17 -1.94 17.79
CA GLU A 36 -22.93 -0.62 18.40
C GLU A 36 -22.15 0.25 17.42
N GLY A 37 -20.93 -0.14 17.05
CA GLY A 37 -20.05 0.70 16.21
C GLY A 37 -20.67 1.11 14.88
N LEU A 38 -20.95 0.15 14.00
CA LEU A 38 -21.49 0.43 12.68
C LEU A 38 -22.90 1.06 12.73
N ARG A 39 -23.76 0.59 13.64
CA ARG A 39 -25.13 1.09 13.78
C ARG A 39 -25.14 2.56 14.24
N ASP A 40 -24.33 2.88 15.25
CA ASP A 40 -24.41 4.18 15.92
C ASP A 40 -23.54 5.24 15.20
N PHE A 41 -22.39 4.84 14.61
CA PHE A 41 -21.55 5.75 13.80
C PHE A 41 -21.92 5.78 12.30
N GLY A 42 -22.65 4.78 11.80
CA GLY A 42 -23.22 4.80 10.45
C GLY A 42 -22.23 4.60 9.28
N ALA A 43 -21.03 4.07 9.52
CA ALA A 43 -20.00 3.83 8.50
C ALA A 43 -20.31 2.63 7.56
N CYS A 44 -21.52 2.59 6.98
CA CYS A 44 -22.03 1.51 6.16
C CYS A 44 -21.53 1.61 4.71
N VAL A 45 -21.21 0.46 4.11
CA VAL A 45 -20.80 0.36 2.71
C VAL A 45 -22.03 0.31 1.79
N SER A 46 -21.98 1.02 0.67
CA SER A 46 -23.00 0.93 -0.38
C SER A 46 -23.08 -0.49 -0.95
N PRO A 47 -24.29 -1.06 -1.18
CA PRO A 47 -24.44 -2.36 -1.84
C PRO A 47 -23.77 -2.42 -3.21
N PHE A 48 -23.80 -1.32 -3.97
CA PHE A 48 -23.14 -1.25 -5.27
C PHE A 48 -21.62 -1.31 -5.15
N ASN A 49 -21.04 -0.63 -4.14
CA ASN A 49 -19.60 -0.71 -3.87
C ASN A 49 -19.21 -2.13 -3.43
N SER A 50 -20.04 -2.81 -2.63
CA SER A 50 -19.82 -4.21 -2.28
C SER A 50 -19.84 -5.12 -3.49
N PHE A 51 -20.77 -4.91 -4.44
CA PHE A 51 -20.81 -5.66 -5.69
C PHE A 51 -19.53 -5.46 -6.52
N LEU A 52 -19.08 -4.21 -6.70
CA LEU A 52 -17.83 -3.92 -7.41
C LEU A 52 -16.60 -4.54 -6.72
N PHE A 53 -16.58 -4.53 -5.39
CA PHE A 53 -15.51 -5.17 -4.62
C PHE A 53 -15.48 -6.70 -4.84
N LEU A 54 -16.66 -7.34 -4.83
CA LEU A 54 -16.79 -8.77 -5.13
C LEU A 54 -16.28 -9.10 -6.54
N GLN A 55 -16.61 -8.28 -7.55
CA GLN A 55 -16.08 -8.43 -8.91
C GLN A 55 -14.54 -8.31 -8.94
N GLY A 56 -13.97 -7.39 -8.16
CA GLY A 56 -12.52 -7.30 -7.99
C GLY A 56 -11.90 -8.55 -7.35
N LEU A 57 -12.56 -9.14 -6.35
CA LEU A 57 -12.04 -10.31 -5.62
C LEU A 57 -11.88 -11.55 -6.50
N GLU A 58 -12.71 -11.73 -7.53
CA GLU A 58 -12.64 -12.88 -8.45
C GLU A 58 -11.27 -13.02 -9.12
N THR A 59 -10.56 -11.90 -9.33
CA THR A 59 -9.24 -11.88 -9.98
C THR A 59 -8.09 -11.58 -9.02
N LEU A 60 -8.34 -11.62 -7.71
CA LEU A 60 -7.35 -11.21 -6.70
C LEU A 60 -6.03 -11.97 -6.83
N SER A 61 -6.05 -13.30 -6.92
CA SER A 61 -4.83 -14.10 -7.02
C SER A 61 -4.00 -13.74 -8.25
N LEU A 62 -4.66 -13.66 -9.42
CA LEU A 62 -4.02 -13.34 -10.70
C LEU A 62 -3.35 -11.96 -10.67
N ARG A 63 -4.05 -10.95 -10.12
CA ARG A 63 -3.49 -9.60 -9.97
C ARG A 63 -2.34 -9.59 -8.99
N ILE A 64 -2.48 -10.24 -7.84
CA ILE A 64 -1.43 -10.27 -6.82
C ILE A 64 -0.17 -10.98 -7.33
N GLU A 65 -0.29 -12.08 -8.08
CA GLU A 65 0.85 -12.72 -8.74
C GLU A 65 1.60 -11.75 -9.66
N ARG A 66 0.88 -11.08 -10.57
CA ARG A 66 1.48 -10.12 -11.51
C ARG A 66 2.10 -8.91 -10.80
N HIS A 67 1.41 -8.36 -9.81
CA HIS A 67 1.92 -7.24 -9.02
C HIS A 67 3.25 -7.58 -8.34
N ASN A 68 3.35 -8.77 -7.75
CA ASN A 68 4.56 -9.20 -7.05
C ASN A 68 5.72 -9.46 -8.02
N SER A 69 5.46 -10.12 -9.15
CA SER A 69 6.49 -10.34 -10.17
C SER A 69 7.00 -9.02 -10.74
N ASN A 70 6.09 -8.10 -11.09
CA ASN A 70 6.47 -6.80 -11.62
C ASN A 70 7.27 -5.97 -10.61
N ALA A 71 6.82 -5.93 -9.34
CA ALA A 71 7.51 -5.16 -8.31
C ALA A 71 8.91 -5.69 -8.02
N LEU A 72 9.11 -7.01 -7.95
CA LEU A 72 10.43 -7.59 -7.74
C LEU A 72 11.36 -7.30 -8.93
N THR A 73 10.88 -7.43 -10.16
CA THR A 73 11.68 -7.13 -11.36
C THR A 73 12.05 -5.65 -11.42
N LEU A 74 11.09 -4.75 -11.22
CA LEU A 74 11.34 -3.32 -11.21
C LEU A 74 12.29 -2.90 -10.08
N ALA A 75 12.14 -3.47 -8.87
CA ALA A 75 13.03 -3.21 -7.75
C ALA A 75 14.48 -3.62 -8.06
N ASN A 76 14.69 -4.78 -8.65
CA ASN A 76 16.04 -5.24 -9.04
C ASN A 76 16.64 -4.35 -10.15
N TRP A 77 15.82 -3.94 -11.12
CA TRP A 77 16.26 -3.04 -12.17
C TRP A 77 16.66 -1.66 -11.62
N LEU A 78 15.81 -1.05 -10.78
CA LEU A 78 16.09 0.22 -10.10
C LEU A 78 17.35 0.14 -9.24
N ASN A 79 17.56 -0.98 -8.54
CA ASN A 79 18.71 -1.16 -7.65
C ASN A 79 20.05 -1.21 -8.40
N ASN A 80 20.03 -1.42 -9.72
CA ASN A 80 21.20 -1.40 -10.59
C ASN A 80 21.27 -0.14 -11.47
N HIS A 81 20.30 0.77 -11.37
CA HIS A 81 20.19 1.94 -12.25
C HIS A 81 21.07 3.09 -11.75
N SER A 82 21.84 3.72 -12.65
CA SER A 82 22.85 4.73 -12.29
C SER A 82 22.28 6.02 -11.70
N ALA A 83 21.02 6.35 -12.01
CA ALA A 83 20.29 7.52 -11.49
C ALA A 83 19.58 7.27 -10.13
N VAL A 84 19.70 6.08 -9.55
CA VAL A 84 19.04 5.69 -8.30
C VAL A 84 20.10 5.52 -7.20
N ASP A 85 19.85 6.10 -6.02
CA ASP A 85 20.76 6.01 -4.86
C ASP A 85 20.46 4.79 -3.98
N TRP A 86 19.17 4.47 -3.82
CA TRP A 86 18.72 3.37 -2.98
C TRP A 86 17.35 2.86 -3.42
N VAL A 87 17.05 1.60 -3.09
CA VAL A 87 15.73 0.98 -3.29
C VAL A 87 15.28 0.28 -2.01
N TRP A 88 14.07 0.58 -1.57
CA TRP A 88 13.40 -0.06 -0.46
C TRP A 88 12.28 -0.96 -0.97
N TYR A 89 12.57 -2.25 -0.99
CA TYR A 89 11.61 -3.30 -1.30
C TYR A 89 11.93 -4.55 -0.47
N PRO A 90 11.00 -5.10 0.33
CA PRO A 90 11.27 -6.23 1.21
C PRO A 90 11.65 -7.53 0.47
N GLY A 91 11.38 -7.61 -0.83
CA GLY A 91 11.81 -8.73 -1.67
C GLY A 91 13.28 -8.71 -2.08
N LEU A 92 13.99 -7.58 -1.90
CA LEU A 92 15.42 -7.50 -2.17
C LEU A 92 16.22 -8.16 -1.03
N ILE A 93 17.23 -8.95 -1.40
CA ILE A 93 18.02 -9.73 -0.42
C ILE A 93 18.77 -8.86 0.60
N ASN A 94 19.15 -7.65 0.20
CA ASN A 94 19.88 -6.69 1.04
C ASN A 94 18.94 -5.81 1.87
N HIS A 95 17.62 -5.96 1.75
CA HIS A 95 16.66 -5.19 2.55
C HIS A 95 16.71 -5.61 4.02
N GLN A 96 16.77 -4.66 4.95
CA GLN A 96 16.90 -4.94 6.39
C GLN A 96 15.81 -5.90 6.92
N SER A 97 14.60 -5.80 6.38
CA SER A 97 13.47 -6.67 6.77
C SER A 97 13.29 -7.91 5.90
N HIS A 98 14.22 -8.26 5.00
CA HIS A 98 14.06 -9.40 4.09
C HIS A 98 13.80 -10.73 4.82
N ASN A 99 14.51 -10.97 5.94
CA ASN A 99 14.30 -12.17 6.76
C ASN A 99 12.89 -12.22 7.37
N ASN A 100 12.37 -11.07 7.83
CA ASN A 100 11.00 -10.97 8.32
C ASN A 100 9.99 -11.19 7.19
N ALA A 101 10.27 -10.62 6.01
CA ALA A 101 9.43 -10.80 4.83
C ALA A 101 9.32 -12.29 4.44
N LYS A 102 10.45 -13.02 4.42
CA LYS A 102 10.45 -14.48 4.19
C LYS A 102 9.71 -15.29 5.25
N LYS A 103 9.74 -14.83 6.50
CA LYS A 103 9.06 -15.50 7.62
C LYS A 103 7.54 -15.33 7.57
N TYR A 104 7.07 -14.12 7.29
CA TYR A 104 5.65 -13.76 7.44
C TYR A 104 4.88 -13.69 6.12
N LEU A 105 5.55 -13.49 4.99
CA LEU A 105 4.92 -13.42 3.67
C LEU A 105 5.12 -14.73 2.91
N ARG A 106 4.26 -14.97 1.91
CA ARG A 106 4.42 -16.14 1.03
C ARG A 106 5.69 -15.97 0.22
N SER A 107 6.45 -17.05 0.07
CA SER A 107 7.69 -17.04 -0.71
C SER A 107 7.44 -16.52 -2.12
N GLY A 108 8.18 -15.49 -2.55
CA GLY A 108 7.99 -14.84 -3.85
C GLY A 108 6.90 -13.75 -3.89
N PHE A 109 6.19 -13.51 -2.77
CA PHE A 109 5.13 -12.50 -2.68
C PHE A 109 5.46 -11.47 -1.58
N TYR A 110 6.18 -10.41 -1.95
CA TYR A 110 6.66 -9.37 -1.03
C TYR A 110 5.87 -8.05 -1.12
N GLY A 111 4.75 -8.05 -1.85
CA GLY A 111 3.91 -6.88 -2.12
C GLY A 111 4.26 -6.16 -3.42
N SER A 112 3.42 -5.18 -3.77
CA SER A 112 3.51 -4.37 -4.99
C SER A 112 4.09 -2.97 -4.76
N MET A 113 4.44 -2.68 -3.51
CA MET A 113 4.90 -1.36 -3.08
C MET A 113 6.41 -1.37 -2.95
N LEU A 114 7.05 -0.40 -3.60
CA LEU A 114 8.46 -0.11 -3.41
C LEU A 114 8.67 1.40 -3.31
N SER A 115 9.80 1.80 -2.73
CA SER A 115 10.27 3.18 -2.79
C SER A 115 11.71 3.21 -3.30
N PHE A 116 12.10 4.27 -3.99
CA PHE A 116 13.49 4.48 -4.39
C PHE A 116 13.89 5.94 -4.25
N GLY A 117 15.17 6.18 -4.01
CA GLY A 117 15.75 7.52 -3.97
C GLY A 117 16.34 7.89 -5.31
N ILE A 118 15.87 8.97 -5.92
CA ILE A 118 16.42 9.47 -7.19
C ILE A 118 17.59 10.43 -6.96
N LYS A 119 18.69 10.25 -7.69
CA LYS A 119 19.81 11.18 -7.65
C LYS A 119 19.37 12.57 -8.07
N GLY A 120 19.89 13.58 -7.37
CA GLY A 120 19.53 14.97 -7.61
C GLY A 120 18.30 15.46 -6.83
N GLY A 121 17.81 14.67 -5.87
CA GLY A 121 16.91 15.13 -4.81
C GLY A 121 15.55 15.61 -5.30
N LEU A 122 15.00 16.59 -4.56
CA LEU A 122 13.64 17.14 -4.73
C LEU A 122 13.31 17.49 -6.19
N GLU A 123 14.21 18.19 -6.87
CA GLU A 123 13.96 18.68 -8.22
C GLU A 123 13.98 17.56 -9.25
N SER A 124 14.82 16.55 -9.06
CA SER A 124 14.83 15.36 -9.91
C SER A 124 13.59 14.50 -9.66
N GLY A 125 13.16 14.38 -8.40
CA GLY A 125 11.92 13.70 -8.04
C GLY A 125 10.69 14.34 -8.68
N LYS A 126 10.55 15.67 -8.59
CA LYS A 126 9.50 16.42 -9.28
C LYS A 126 9.52 16.21 -10.79
N LYS A 127 10.70 16.25 -11.43
CA LYS A 127 10.83 16.05 -12.87
C LYS A 127 10.42 14.64 -13.28
N PHE A 128 10.89 13.62 -12.55
CA PHE A 128 10.55 12.23 -12.82
C PHE A 128 9.04 12.01 -12.84
N ILE A 129 8.33 12.39 -11.76
CA ILE A 129 6.87 12.15 -11.67
C ILE A 129 6.04 12.93 -12.71
N ASN A 130 6.59 13.99 -13.28
CA ASN A 130 5.94 14.75 -14.37
C ASN A 130 6.36 14.26 -15.77
N LYS A 131 7.40 13.43 -15.87
CA LYS A 131 7.91 12.89 -17.15
C LYS A 131 7.40 11.48 -17.47
N VAL A 132 6.95 10.72 -16.47
CA VAL A 132 6.29 9.42 -16.71
C VAL A 132 5.08 9.61 -17.63
N LYS A 133 4.88 8.66 -18.54
CA LYS A 133 3.83 8.68 -19.57
C LYS A 133 2.83 7.54 -19.40
N LEU A 134 3.27 6.43 -18.83
CA LEU A 134 2.43 5.27 -18.52
C LEU A 134 1.99 5.31 -17.06
N ALA A 135 2.95 5.47 -16.15
CA ALA A 135 2.65 5.55 -14.72
C ALA A 135 1.86 6.82 -14.40
N SER A 136 0.85 6.70 -13.55
CA SER A 136 -0.01 7.83 -13.16
C SER A 136 0.49 8.49 -11.88
N LEU A 137 0.57 9.84 -11.87
CA LEU A 137 0.83 10.61 -10.67
C LEU A 137 -0.40 10.65 -9.77
N LEU A 138 -0.51 9.72 -8.83
CA LEU A 138 -1.67 9.59 -7.92
C LEU A 138 -1.28 9.12 -6.52
N ALA A 139 -2.07 9.52 -5.53
CA ALA A 139 -1.80 9.23 -4.12
C ALA A 139 -2.33 7.86 -3.64
N ASN A 140 -3.20 7.19 -4.40
CA ASN A 140 -3.69 5.85 -4.06
C ASN A 140 -2.65 4.75 -4.35
N VAL A 141 -3.00 3.51 -4.02
CA VAL A 141 -2.16 2.31 -4.18
C VAL A 141 -3.03 1.10 -4.53
N GLY A 142 -2.43 0.04 -5.08
CA GLY A 142 -3.09 -1.25 -5.34
C GLY A 142 -4.09 -1.25 -6.50
N ASP A 143 -4.02 -0.25 -7.38
CA ASP A 143 -4.73 -0.23 -8.66
C ASP A 143 -4.06 -1.19 -9.65
N ALA A 144 -4.79 -1.60 -10.69
CA ALA A 144 -4.23 -2.31 -11.84
C ALA A 144 -3.16 -1.46 -12.57
N LYS A 145 -3.27 -0.13 -12.51
CA LYS A 145 -2.29 0.79 -13.09
C LYS A 145 -1.09 0.98 -12.18
N THR A 146 0.08 1.19 -12.78
CA THR A 146 1.27 1.63 -12.08
C THR A 146 1.12 3.09 -11.66
N LEU A 147 1.32 3.37 -10.36
CA LEU A 147 1.16 4.70 -9.77
C LEU A 147 2.48 5.14 -9.17
N VAL A 148 2.83 6.40 -9.37
CA VAL A 148 3.99 7.03 -8.76
C VAL A 148 3.58 8.26 -7.97
N ILE A 149 4.30 8.55 -6.90
CA ILE A 149 4.17 9.82 -6.20
C ILE A 149 5.50 10.21 -5.57
N HIS A 150 5.75 11.51 -5.52
CA HIS A 150 6.89 12.11 -4.84
C HIS A 150 6.37 12.78 -3.56
N PRO A 151 6.43 12.12 -2.38
CA PRO A 151 5.71 12.58 -1.20
C PRO A 151 6.12 13.97 -0.72
N ALA A 152 7.42 14.29 -0.79
CA ALA A 152 7.98 15.57 -0.36
C ALA A 152 7.36 16.78 -1.06
N SER A 153 7.10 16.69 -2.38
CA SER A 153 6.49 17.79 -3.14
C SER A 153 4.98 17.66 -3.35
N THR A 154 4.33 16.68 -2.73
CA THR A 154 2.89 16.43 -2.94
C THR A 154 2.16 16.20 -1.62
N THR A 155 2.09 14.97 -1.12
CA THR A 155 1.29 14.59 0.05
C THR A 155 1.77 15.21 1.35
N HIS A 156 3.06 15.53 1.45
CA HIS A 156 3.68 16.10 2.65
C HIS A 156 4.16 17.54 2.43
N GLN A 157 3.77 18.18 1.32
CA GLN A 157 4.21 19.54 0.98
C GLN A 157 3.84 20.62 2.02
N GLN A 158 2.89 20.32 2.91
CA GLN A 158 2.47 21.24 3.99
C GLN A 158 3.39 21.19 5.22
N LEU A 159 4.23 20.15 5.33
CA LEU A 159 5.20 20.01 6.42
C LEU A 159 6.46 20.83 6.12
N SER A 160 7.15 21.26 7.17
CA SER A 160 8.50 21.79 7.05
C SER A 160 9.48 20.70 6.59
N ASP A 161 10.60 21.09 5.98
CA ASP A 161 11.64 20.13 5.55
C ASP A 161 12.15 19.25 6.70
N GLU A 162 12.17 19.80 7.92
CA GLU A 162 12.59 19.07 9.12
C GLU A 162 11.54 18.01 9.51
N ASP A 163 10.26 18.39 9.52
CA ASP A 163 9.16 17.47 9.84
C ASP A 163 9.01 16.36 8.77
N GLN A 164 9.28 16.68 7.50
CA GLN A 164 9.33 15.67 6.43
C GLN A 164 10.42 14.64 6.72
N LYS A 165 11.64 15.08 7.05
CA LYS A 165 12.75 14.17 7.36
C LYS A 165 12.46 13.30 8.59
N VAL A 166 11.94 13.91 9.67
CA VAL A 166 11.60 13.17 10.91
C VAL A 166 10.49 12.14 10.67
N SER A 167 9.57 12.40 9.74
CA SER A 167 8.53 11.44 9.34
C SER A 167 9.00 10.39 8.30
N GLY A 168 10.28 10.40 7.93
CA GLY A 168 10.86 9.46 6.96
C GLY A 168 10.57 9.82 5.49
N VAL A 169 10.07 11.02 5.22
CA VAL A 169 9.87 11.56 3.89
C VAL A 169 11.16 12.25 3.44
N LEU A 170 11.94 11.54 2.64
CA LEU A 170 13.18 12.07 2.08
C LEU A 170 12.91 12.88 0.81
N PRO A 171 13.64 13.98 0.56
CA PRO A 171 13.43 14.83 -0.61
C PRO A 171 13.60 14.11 -1.95
N GLU A 172 14.33 13.01 -2.01
CA GLU A 172 14.55 12.20 -3.22
C GLU A 172 13.57 11.04 -3.37
N ALA A 173 12.74 10.77 -2.36
CA ALA A 173 11.98 9.52 -2.30
C ALA A 173 10.81 9.51 -3.29
N ILE A 174 10.82 8.55 -4.19
CA ILE A 174 9.68 8.20 -5.04
C ILE A 174 9.03 6.94 -4.50
N ARG A 175 7.72 7.00 -4.26
CA ARG A 175 6.91 5.83 -3.91
C ARG A 175 6.23 5.30 -5.17
N VAL A 176 6.31 3.99 -5.38
CA VAL A 176 5.71 3.30 -6.52
C VAL A 176 4.73 2.23 -6.03
N SER A 177 3.49 2.29 -6.53
CA SER A 177 2.55 1.18 -6.50
C SER A 177 2.59 0.52 -7.87
N VAL A 178 3.30 -0.61 -7.98
CA VAL A 178 3.53 -1.28 -9.27
C VAL A 178 2.26 -1.97 -9.73
N GLY A 179 1.82 -1.68 -10.95
CA GLY A 179 0.60 -2.21 -11.56
C GLY A 179 0.78 -3.59 -12.21
N ILE A 180 -0.15 -3.93 -13.10
CA ILE A 180 -0.19 -5.20 -13.84
C ILE A 180 0.12 -5.07 -15.33
N GLU A 181 0.58 -3.90 -15.78
CA GLU A 181 1.09 -3.70 -17.14
C GLU A 181 2.25 -4.66 -17.46
N HIS A 182 2.64 -4.73 -18.74
CA HIS A 182 3.85 -5.48 -19.09
C HIS A 182 5.06 -4.83 -18.43
N ILE A 183 5.92 -5.65 -17.81
CA ILE A 183 7.05 -5.14 -17.03
C ILE A 183 8.01 -4.30 -17.88
N ASP A 184 8.22 -4.68 -19.14
CA ASP A 184 9.08 -3.91 -20.06
C ASP A 184 8.52 -2.52 -20.35
N ASP A 185 7.20 -2.36 -20.43
CA ASP A 185 6.59 -1.03 -20.65
C ASP A 185 6.75 -0.14 -19.42
N ILE A 186 6.63 -0.71 -18.21
CA ILE A 186 6.89 0.00 -16.96
C ILE A 186 8.37 0.42 -16.90
N ILE A 187 9.29 -0.49 -17.19
CA ILE A 187 10.74 -0.20 -17.20
C ILE A 187 11.07 0.86 -18.23
N ASN A 188 10.54 0.76 -19.46
CA ASN A 188 10.78 1.75 -20.51
C ASN A 188 10.25 3.14 -20.13
N ASP A 189 9.09 3.23 -19.46
CA ASP A 189 8.56 4.49 -18.97
C ASP A 189 9.43 5.09 -17.86
N PHE A 190 9.96 4.26 -16.97
CA PHE A 190 10.88 4.70 -15.92
C PHE A 190 12.22 5.11 -16.49
N GLU A 191 12.79 4.34 -17.42
CA GLU A 191 14.05 4.62 -18.11
C GLU A 191 14.00 5.98 -18.81
N GLN A 192 12.95 6.25 -19.60
CA GLN A 192 12.83 7.54 -20.28
C GLN A 192 12.63 8.71 -19.31
N ALA A 193 11.91 8.51 -18.21
CA ALA A 193 11.70 9.52 -17.19
C ALA A 193 12.98 9.82 -16.38
N LEU A 194 13.80 8.80 -16.11
CA LEU A 194 15.08 8.89 -15.40
C LEU A 194 16.21 9.46 -16.28
N ASN A 195 16.26 9.07 -17.56
CA ASN A 195 17.31 9.49 -18.49
C ASN A 195 17.07 10.85 -19.15
N GLY A 196 15.94 11.50 -18.86
CA GLY A 196 15.60 12.77 -19.46
C GLY A 196 16.63 13.84 -19.11
N LYS A 197 17.68 13.96 -19.95
CA LYS A 197 18.63 15.06 -19.99
C LYS A 197 17.88 16.37 -19.77
N LEU A 198 18.40 17.15 -18.83
CA LEU A 198 18.10 18.57 -18.66
C LEU A 198 18.25 19.30 -19.99
#